data_AF-E4KRD0-F1
#
_entry.id   AF-E4KRD0-F1
#
_cell.length_a   1.000
_cell.length_b   1.000
_cell.length_c   1.000
_cell.angle_alpha   90.00
_cell.angle_beta   90.00
_cell.angle_gamma   90.00
#
_symmetry.space_group_name_H-M   'P 1'
#
loop_
_entity.id
_entity.type
_entity.pdbx_description
1 polymer ?
#
loop_
_entity_poly.entity_id
_entity_poly.type
_entity_poly.pdbx_seq_one_letter_code
_entity_poly.pdbx_strand_id
1 'polypeptide(L)'
;MHFENDYLQGAHPAVLQALMASNEENLPGYGADAYGAKLQDRLREILACSQAQVRLVAGGTQANALVIDMLLDDTEGVLAPDTGHVAVHEAGAIEHSRHKVITIPAQAGKLDASLARTYLENFYADETHPHMVFPGMIYISQPTEYGGLYSKAELEALAKLCQDYQIPLFVDGARLIYGLASPQNDVSLADLAQLADVFYIGGTKVGLLLGEALVFTKNNLPKRFDTLIKQRGALLAKGRVLSVQFEALFKDRLYLDIAQDNARHSQRLTQILHQTGFEFYLDSPTNQQFICLSKDQYDQLKEQVGMSYFGLDDKGQVVARLATAWFTTDADLDQLENLLRSL
;
A
#
# COMPACT_ATOMS: atom_id res chain seq x y z
N MET A 1 1.35 -9.47 -23.37
CA MET A 1 1.07 -8.22 -22.64
C MET A 1 1.13 -8.52 -21.15
N HIS A 2 1.45 -7.54 -20.31
CA HIS A 2 1.70 -7.78 -18.89
C HIS A 2 0.81 -6.90 -18.00
N PHE A 3 -0.11 -7.55 -17.28
CA PHE A 3 -1.04 -6.94 -16.32
C PHE A 3 -1.07 -7.73 -14.99
N GLU A 4 -0.08 -8.57 -14.71
CA GLU A 4 -0.05 -9.45 -13.54
C GLU A 4 0.07 -8.64 -12.23
N ASN A 5 0.90 -7.59 -12.27
CA ASN A 5 1.19 -6.70 -11.16
C ASN A 5 1.89 -5.41 -11.63
N ASP A 6 2.08 -4.48 -10.69
CA ASP A 6 2.57 -3.12 -10.88
C ASP A 6 4.08 -2.94 -10.57
N TYR A 7 4.83 -4.04 -10.49
CA TYR A 7 6.26 -4.05 -10.16
C TYR A 7 7.07 -5.00 -11.06
N LEU A 8 6.62 -5.19 -12.31
CA LEU A 8 7.30 -6.04 -13.31
C LEU A 8 8.52 -5.36 -13.95
N GLN A 9 8.45 -4.05 -14.17
CA GLN A 9 9.55 -3.29 -14.76
C GLN A 9 10.43 -2.67 -13.66
N GLY A 10 11.70 -2.42 -13.99
CA GLY A 10 12.72 -1.96 -13.05
C GLY A 10 12.38 -0.66 -12.32
N ALA A 11 12.62 0.48 -12.96
CA ALA A 11 12.33 1.79 -12.38
C ALA A 11 12.08 2.83 -13.47
N HIS A 12 11.39 3.90 -13.09
CA HIS A 12 11.13 5.03 -13.98
C HIS A 12 12.46 5.65 -14.44
N PRO A 13 12.60 6.03 -15.73
CA PRO A 13 13.87 6.54 -16.26
C PRO A 13 14.45 7.73 -15.48
N ALA A 14 13.60 8.64 -14.99
CA ALA A 14 14.03 9.77 -14.17
C ALA A 14 14.70 9.33 -12.84
N VAL A 15 14.24 8.21 -12.27
CA VAL A 15 14.81 7.62 -11.05
C VAL A 15 16.18 7.04 -11.33
N LEU A 16 16.34 6.30 -12.43
CA LEU A 16 17.63 5.76 -12.85
C LEU A 16 18.63 6.88 -13.16
N GLN A 17 18.18 7.94 -13.85
CA GLN A 17 19.01 9.12 -14.13
C GLN A 17 19.45 9.83 -12.85
N ALA A 18 18.58 9.96 -11.85
CA ALA A 18 18.95 10.57 -10.56
C ALA A 18 19.99 9.73 -9.79
N LEU A 19 19.86 8.39 -9.83
CA LEU A 19 20.85 7.48 -9.25
C LEU A 19 22.20 7.59 -9.97
N MET A 20 22.19 7.65 -11.31
CA MET A 20 23.41 7.84 -12.10
C MET A 20 24.06 9.19 -11.84
N ALA A 21 23.28 10.27 -11.80
CA ALA A 21 23.78 11.64 -11.61
C ALA A 21 24.47 11.81 -10.25
N SER A 22 23.96 11.15 -9.22
CA SER A 22 24.53 11.22 -7.87
C SER A 22 25.66 10.22 -7.63
N ASN A 23 25.99 9.34 -8.59
CA ASN A 23 26.81 8.13 -8.37
C ASN A 23 28.20 8.40 -7.77
N GLU A 24 28.83 9.52 -8.13
CA GLU A 24 30.18 9.88 -7.67
C GLU A 24 30.18 10.71 -6.38
N GLU A 25 29.00 11.02 -5.81
CA GLU A 25 28.90 11.79 -4.58
C GLU A 25 29.26 10.98 -3.34
N ASN A 26 30.17 11.53 -2.52
CA ASN A 26 30.50 10.99 -1.21
C ASN A 26 29.49 11.46 -0.17
N LEU A 27 28.50 10.61 0.13
CA LEU A 27 27.43 10.92 1.09
C LEU A 27 27.57 10.10 2.37
N PRO A 28 27.12 10.63 3.53
CA PRO A 28 27.01 9.85 4.76
C PRO A 28 26.18 8.58 4.56
N GLY A 29 26.56 7.52 5.28
CA GLY A 29 25.83 6.25 5.27
C GLY A 29 24.53 6.31 6.08
N TYR A 30 23.79 5.20 6.04
CA TYR A 30 22.66 4.93 6.94
C TYR A 30 21.53 5.98 6.90
N GLY A 31 21.32 6.63 5.75
CA GLY A 31 20.22 7.57 5.52
C GLY A 31 20.44 8.98 6.08
N ALA A 32 21.65 9.29 6.54
CA ALA A 32 22.03 10.63 7.02
C ALA A 32 22.47 11.59 5.89
N ASP A 33 22.09 11.29 4.65
CA ASP A 33 22.43 12.08 3.48
C ASP A 33 21.50 13.29 3.26
N ALA A 34 21.98 14.27 2.49
CA ALA A 34 21.25 15.53 2.25
C ALA A 34 19.95 15.34 1.45
N TYR A 35 19.83 14.29 0.63
CA TYR A 35 18.59 13.98 -0.08
C TYR A 35 17.49 13.55 0.89
N GLY A 36 17.83 12.76 1.91
CA GLY A 36 16.89 12.35 2.95
C GLY A 36 16.34 13.54 3.72
N ALA A 37 17.20 14.48 4.11
CA ALA A 37 16.79 15.71 4.79
C ALA A 37 15.84 16.56 3.91
N LYS A 38 16.19 16.76 2.64
CA LYS A 38 15.37 17.52 1.69
C LYS A 38 14.01 16.86 1.43
N LEU A 39 13.99 15.54 1.29
CA LEU A 39 12.75 14.77 1.14
C LEU A 39 11.83 14.95 2.34
N GLN A 40 12.39 14.92 3.56
CA GLN A 40 11.62 15.09 4.77
C GLN A 40 10.94 16.47 4.82
N ASP A 41 11.64 17.53 4.45
CA ASP A 41 11.06 18.88 4.41
C ASP A 41 9.98 19.00 3.33
N ARG A 42 10.23 18.45 2.13
CA ARG A 42 9.24 18.41 1.05
C ARG A 42 7.98 17.66 1.46
N LEU A 43 8.12 16.50 2.11
CA LEU A 43 6.97 15.73 2.57
C LEU A 43 6.20 16.46 3.65
N ARG A 44 6.85 17.16 4.59
CA ARG A 44 6.12 18.00 5.58
C ARG A 44 5.24 19.05 4.90
N GLU A 45 5.72 19.65 3.82
CA GLU A 45 4.94 20.61 3.01
C GLU A 45 3.76 19.92 2.31
N ILE A 46 3.99 18.82 1.59
CA ILE A 46 2.96 18.07 0.86
C ILE A 46 1.86 17.56 1.81
N LEU A 47 2.27 17.10 2.99
CA LEU A 47 1.39 16.54 4.02
C LEU A 47 0.70 17.62 4.86
N ALA A 48 1.05 18.89 4.70
CA ALA A 48 0.65 19.98 5.59
C ALA A 48 0.87 19.64 7.09
N CYS A 49 1.95 18.91 7.39
CA CYS A 49 2.23 18.35 8.72
C CYS A 49 3.68 18.64 9.12
N SER A 50 3.92 19.79 9.74
CA SER A 50 5.26 20.27 10.08
C SER A 50 6.04 19.34 11.02
N GLN A 51 5.34 18.64 11.91
CA GLN A 51 5.92 17.69 12.84
C GLN A 51 6.13 16.29 12.26
N ALA A 52 5.73 16.02 11.01
CA ALA A 52 5.89 14.71 10.41
C ALA A 52 7.36 14.26 10.43
N GLN A 53 7.57 13.00 10.76
CA GLN A 53 8.88 12.36 10.81
C GLN A 53 8.92 11.25 9.78
N VAL A 54 9.81 11.38 8.80
CA VAL A 54 9.90 10.47 7.65
C VAL A 54 11.09 9.52 7.83
N ARG A 55 10.88 8.23 7.56
CA ARG A 55 11.92 7.20 7.54
C ARG A 55 11.77 6.31 6.32
N LEU A 56 12.88 5.90 5.73
CA LEU A 56 12.88 5.12 4.49
C LEU A 56 13.28 3.67 4.76
N VAL A 57 12.55 2.74 4.17
CA VAL A 57 12.82 1.29 4.22
C VAL A 57 12.77 0.70 2.82
N ALA A 58 13.28 -0.53 2.63
CA ALA A 58 13.48 -1.07 1.30
C ALA A 58 12.22 -1.68 0.66
N GLY A 59 11.22 -2.13 1.43
CA GLY A 59 10.02 -2.76 0.87
C GLY A 59 8.84 -2.82 1.82
N GLY A 60 7.65 -3.07 1.26
CA GLY A 60 6.36 -3.03 1.96
C GLY A 60 6.24 -4.00 3.14
N THR A 61 6.55 -5.29 2.97
CA THR A 61 6.52 -6.24 4.10
C THR A 61 7.46 -5.83 5.23
N GLN A 62 8.64 -5.28 4.88
CA GLN A 62 9.56 -4.74 5.87
C GLN A 62 8.97 -3.48 6.55
N ALA A 63 8.31 -2.59 5.80
CA ALA A 63 7.61 -1.44 6.36
C ALA A 63 6.55 -1.84 7.39
N ASN A 64 5.68 -2.78 7.03
CA ASN A 64 4.59 -3.24 7.88
C ASN A 64 5.11 -3.90 9.16
N ALA A 65 5.98 -4.90 9.03
CA ALA A 65 6.54 -5.61 10.18
C ALA A 65 7.30 -4.67 11.12
N LEU A 66 8.08 -3.72 10.59
CA LEU A 66 8.82 -2.75 11.41
C LEU A 66 7.91 -1.80 12.17
N VAL A 67 6.88 -1.24 11.51
CA VAL A 67 5.97 -0.30 12.16
C VAL A 67 5.20 -1.00 13.28
N ILE A 68 4.70 -2.21 13.02
CA ILE A 68 3.94 -2.99 13.99
C ILE A 68 4.84 -3.39 15.18
N ASP A 69 6.01 -3.99 14.93
CA ASP A 69 6.96 -4.40 15.98
C ASP A 69 7.47 -3.25 16.86
N MET A 70 7.59 -2.05 16.31
CA MET A 70 8.14 -0.91 17.05
C MET A 70 7.09 -0.07 17.79
N LEU A 71 5.82 -0.17 17.42
CA LEU A 71 4.73 0.57 18.06
C LEU A 71 3.95 -0.24 19.08
N LEU A 72 3.93 -1.58 18.92
CA LEU A 72 3.21 -2.46 19.83
C LEU A 72 4.08 -2.92 21.01
N ASP A 73 3.44 -3.05 22.17
CA ASP A 73 4.02 -3.74 23.32
C ASP A 73 3.99 -5.27 23.12
N ASP A 74 4.83 -5.98 23.87
CA ASP A 74 5.05 -7.44 23.74
C ASP A 74 3.77 -8.29 23.87
N THR A 75 2.73 -7.77 24.51
CA THR A 75 1.44 -8.44 24.74
C THR A 75 0.34 -7.99 23.77
N GLU A 76 0.66 -7.10 22.84
CA GLU A 76 -0.28 -6.51 21.91
C GLU A 76 -0.27 -7.16 20.53
N GLY A 77 -1.41 -7.05 19.85
CA GLY A 77 -1.61 -7.47 18.47
C GLY A 77 -2.25 -6.38 17.63
N VAL A 78 -2.24 -6.59 16.32
CA VAL A 78 -2.78 -5.66 15.32
C VAL A 78 -4.14 -6.13 14.82
N LEU A 79 -5.14 -5.26 14.87
CA LEU A 79 -6.43 -5.50 14.25
C LEU A 79 -6.33 -5.18 12.75
N ALA A 80 -6.67 -6.13 11.90
CA ALA A 80 -6.59 -5.97 10.44
C ALA A 80 -7.78 -6.63 9.74
N PRO A 81 -8.14 -6.19 8.52
CA PRO A 81 -8.92 -7.00 7.59
C PRO A 81 -8.37 -8.43 7.49
N ASP A 82 -9.22 -9.45 7.45
CA ASP A 82 -8.83 -10.83 7.15
C ASP A 82 -8.20 -11.00 5.75
N THR A 83 -8.49 -10.07 4.85
CA THR A 83 -7.88 -9.93 3.53
C THR A 83 -6.60 -9.09 3.49
N GLY A 84 -6.21 -8.47 4.61
CA GLY A 84 -5.10 -7.52 4.67
C GLY A 84 -3.77 -8.18 4.35
N HIS A 85 -2.85 -7.44 3.73
CA HIS A 85 -1.55 -7.96 3.32
C HIS A 85 -0.79 -8.63 4.49
N VAL A 86 -0.80 -7.98 5.66
CA VAL A 86 -0.21 -8.49 6.92
C VAL A 86 -0.82 -9.80 7.41
N ALA A 87 -2.07 -10.11 7.06
CA ALA A 87 -2.75 -11.33 7.46
C ALA A 87 -2.51 -12.50 6.49
N VAL A 88 -2.20 -12.22 5.22
CA VAL A 88 -2.20 -13.24 4.14
C VAL A 88 -0.84 -13.36 3.43
N HIS A 89 -0.22 -12.26 3.02
CA HIS A 89 0.84 -12.23 2.00
C HIS A 89 2.19 -11.75 2.53
N GLU A 90 2.45 -11.93 3.83
CA GLU A 90 3.75 -11.58 4.45
C GLU A 90 4.46 -12.76 5.11
N ALA A 91 4.01 -13.99 4.84
CA ALA A 91 4.63 -15.21 5.35
C ALA A 91 4.81 -15.23 6.88
N GLY A 92 3.85 -14.62 7.60
CA GLY A 92 3.89 -14.51 9.06
C GLY A 92 4.95 -13.54 9.59
N ALA A 93 5.30 -12.49 8.82
CA ALA A 93 6.30 -11.51 9.25
C ALA A 93 5.93 -10.81 10.56
N ILE A 94 4.64 -10.57 10.80
CA ILE A 94 4.14 -9.93 12.01
C ILE A 94 4.29 -10.87 13.22
N GLU A 95 3.93 -12.14 13.04
CA GLU A 95 4.09 -13.20 14.03
C GLU A 95 5.56 -13.52 14.29
N HIS A 96 6.43 -13.39 13.28
CA HIS A 96 7.87 -13.49 13.44
C HIS A 96 8.41 -12.38 14.36
N SER A 97 7.80 -11.20 14.31
CA SER A 97 7.95 -10.14 15.31
C SER A 97 7.02 -10.31 16.52
N ARG A 98 6.66 -11.54 16.93
CA ARG A 98 5.91 -11.90 18.15
C ARG A 98 4.51 -11.28 18.34
N HIS A 99 4.01 -10.48 17.40
CA HIS A 99 2.68 -9.87 17.49
C HIS A 99 1.65 -10.72 16.75
N LYS A 100 0.46 -10.85 17.34
CA LYS A 100 -0.66 -11.55 16.69
C LYS A 100 -1.35 -10.61 15.71
N VAL A 101 -1.65 -11.10 14.51
CA VAL A 101 -2.65 -10.48 13.64
C VAL A 101 -4.05 -10.93 14.08
N ILE A 102 -4.86 -9.96 14.52
CA ILE A 102 -6.24 -10.14 14.96
C ILE A 102 -7.13 -9.78 13.77
N THR A 103 -7.58 -10.79 13.03
CA THR A 103 -8.36 -10.57 11.82
C THR A 103 -9.82 -10.27 12.12
N ILE A 104 -10.36 -9.27 11.41
CA ILE A 104 -11.78 -8.92 11.40
C ILE A 104 -12.30 -9.16 9.98
N PRO A 105 -13.47 -9.80 9.80
CA PRO A 105 -14.05 -10.03 8.48
C PRO A 105 -14.16 -8.74 7.68
N ALA A 106 -13.57 -8.72 6.50
CA ALA A 106 -13.55 -7.56 5.62
C ALA A 106 -14.64 -7.64 4.56
N GLN A 107 -15.12 -6.48 4.11
CA GLN A 107 -15.95 -6.36 2.91
C GLN A 107 -15.18 -5.64 1.82
N ALA A 108 -14.93 -6.32 0.69
CA ALA A 108 -14.12 -5.80 -0.41
C ALA A 108 -12.75 -5.23 0.03
N GLY A 109 -12.08 -5.91 0.96
CA GLY A 109 -10.79 -5.48 1.50
C GLY A 109 -10.85 -4.46 2.63
N LYS A 110 -12.05 -3.95 2.98
CA LYS A 110 -12.20 -2.87 3.96
C LYS A 110 -12.60 -3.39 5.34
N LEU A 111 -11.98 -2.81 6.36
CA LEU A 111 -12.35 -2.93 7.77
C LEU A 111 -13.46 -1.93 8.07
N ASP A 112 -14.62 -2.45 8.43
CA ASP A 112 -15.73 -1.63 8.92
C ASP A 112 -15.46 -1.17 10.37
N ALA A 113 -15.55 0.14 10.63
CA ALA A 113 -15.29 0.71 11.94
C ALA A 113 -16.25 0.22 13.03
N SER A 114 -17.50 -0.13 12.67
CA SER A 114 -18.48 -0.70 13.61
C SER A 114 -18.14 -2.15 14.00
N LEU A 115 -17.58 -2.94 13.07
CA LEU A 115 -17.09 -4.28 13.36
C LEU A 115 -15.85 -4.23 14.26
N ALA A 116 -14.91 -3.34 13.96
CA ALA A 116 -13.73 -3.11 14.81
C ALA A 116 -14.14 -2.63 16.22
N ARG A 117 -15.12 -1.71 16.31
CA ARG A 117 -15.70 -1.26 17.57
C ARG A 117 -16.33 -2.42 18.35
N THR A 118 -17.16 -3.23 17.70
CA THR A 118 -17.81 -4.38 18.32
C THR A 118 -16.78 -5.36 18.89
N TYR A 119 -15.68 -5.61 18.16
CA TYR A 119 -14.58 -6.43 18.66
C TYR A 119 -13.95 -5.82 19.93
N LEU A 120 -13.62 -4.53 19.92
CA LEU A 120 -13.01 -3.84 21.06
C LEU A 120 -13.95 -3.83 22.28
N GLU A 121 -15.23 -3.53 22.09
CA GLU A 121 -16.23 -3.54 23.15
C GLU A 121 -16.38 -4.93 23.78
N ASN A 122 -16.43 -5.98 22.97
CA ASN A 122 -16.49 -7.36 23.45
C ASN A 122 -15.21 -7.76 24.19
N PHE A 123 -14.03 -7.36 23.69
CA PHE A 123 -12.75 -7.63 24.35
C PHE A 123 -12.72 -7.04 25.76
N TYR A 124 -13.07 -5.76 25.92
CA TYR A 124 -13.03 -5.10 27.24
C TYR A 124 -14.19 -5.50 28.16
N ALA A 125 -15.30 -6.03 27.60
CA ALA A 125 -16.40 -6.58 28.39
C ALA A 125 -16.12 -8.01 28.92
N ASP A 126 -15.17 -8.74 28.32
CA ASP A 126 -14.77 -10.08 28.78
C ASP A 126 -13.90 -9.95 30.06
N GLU A 127 -14.37 -10.43 31.21
CA GLU A 127 -13.61 -10.37 32.47
C GLU A 127 -12.26 -11.11 32.41
N THR A 128 -12.07 -12.01 31.44
CA THR A 128 -10.85 -12.80 31.24
C THR A 128 -9.87 -12.20 30.24
N HIS A 129 -10.16 -11.03 29.67
CA HIS A 129 -9.27 -10.33 28.72
C HIS A 129 -7.82 -10.14 29.20
N PRO A 130 -7.47 -10.09 30.50
CA PRO A 130 -6.07 -10.08 30.94
C PRO A 130 -5.26 -11.34 30.53
N HIS A 131 -5.92 -12.41 30.06
CA HIS A 131 -5.28 -13.64 29.55
C HIS A 131 -5.18 -13.66 28.02
N MET A 132 -5.64 -12.61 27.34
CA MET A 132 -5.73 -12.50 25.89
C MET A 132 -4.66 -11.55 25.33
N VAL A 133 -4.48 -11.56 24.01
CA VAL A 133 -3.67 -10.56 23.32
C VAL A 133 -4.43 -9.24 23.28
N PHE A 134 -3.80 -8.16 23.71
CA PHE A 134 -4.41 -6.84 23.75
C PHE A 134 -4.48 -6.20 22.35
N PRO A 135 -5.63 -5.64 21.94
CA PRO A 135 -5.73 -4.80 20.75
C PRO A 135 -4.84 -3.57 20.90
N GLY A 136 -3.72 -3.53 20.16
CA GLY A 136 -2.73 -2.46 20.29
C GLY A 136 -2.71 -1.49 19.11
N MET A 137 -3.27 -1.85 17.96
CA MET A 137 -3.39 -0.93 16.81
C MET A 137 -4.45 -1.39 15.82
N ILE A 138 -4.88 -0.50 14.93
CA ILE A 138 -5.66 -0.84 13.73
C ILE A 138 -4.79 -0.65 12.49
N TYR A 139 -4.75 -1.66 11.63
CA TYR A 139 -4.10 -1.66 10.32
C TYR A 139 -5.17 -1.67 9.22
N ILE A 140 -4.98 -0.82 8.22
CA ILE A 140 -5.74 -0.83 6.96
C ILE A 140 -4.82 -0.57 5.77
N SER A 141 -5.26 -0.92 4.56
CA SER A 141 -4.55 -0.61 3.31
C SER A 141 -5.33 0.44 2.50
N GLN A 142 -4.67 1.49 2.01
CA GLN A 142 -5.26 2.52 1.15
C GLN A 142 -4.43 2.68 -0.14
N PRO A 143 -4.93 2.21 -1.30
CA PRO A 143 -6.12 1.38 -1.49
C PRO A 143 -5.94 -0.05 -0.95
N THR A 144 -7.04 -0.79 -0.83
CA THR A 144 -7.03 -2.16 -0.34
C THR A 144 -6.39 -3.14 -1.33
N GLU A 145 -6.14 -4.37 -0.88
CA GLU A 145 -5.65 -5.47 -1.72
C GLU A 145 -6.61 -5.82 -2.87
N TYR A 146 -7.89 -5.46 -2.68
CA TYR A 146 -9.01 -5.65 -3.61
C TYR A 146 -9.28 -4.38 -4.43
N GLY A 147 -8.41 -3.37 -4.37
CA GLY A 147 -8.51 -2.14 -5.14
C GLY A 147 -9.58 -1.15 -4.64
N GLY A 148 -10.30 -1.49 -3.57
CA GLY A 148 -11.26 -0.60 -2.90
C GLY A 148 -10.59 0.58 -2.18
N LEU A 149 -11.38 1.62 -1.92
CA LEU A 149 -10.96 2.86 -1.25
C LEU A 149 -11.72 3.07 0.04
N TYR A 150 -11.02 3.49 1.09
CA TYR A 150 -11.65 4.17 2.21
C TYR A 150 -11.92 5.62 1.82
N SER A 151 -13.17 6.02 2.00
CA SER A 151 -13.57 7.43 1.97
C SER A 151 -13.03 8.17 3.18
N LYS A 152 -13.01 9.50 3.11
CA LYS A 152 -12.61 10.34 4.23
C LYS A 152 -13.46 10.06 5.48
N ALA A 153 -14.77 9.88 5.32
CA ALA A 153 -15.68 9.60 6.43
C ALA A 153 -15.36 8.26 7.13
N GLU A 154 -14.97 7.22 6.37
CA GLU A 154 -14.58 5.93 6.94
C GLU A 154 -13.24 6.02 7.67
N LEU A 155 -12.27 6.75 7.12
CA LEU A 155 -11.00 7.03 7.80
C LEU A 155 -11.21 7.84 9.08
N GLU A 156 -12.09 8.84 9.07
CA GLU A 156 -12.48 9.60 10.26
C GLU A 156 -13.11 8.71 11.34
N ALA A 157 -13.98 7.78 10.94
CA ALA A 157 -14.59 6.83 11.87
C ALA A 157 -13.56 5.90 12.52
N LEU A 158 -12.62 5.36 11.73
CA LEU A 158 -11.52 4.52 12.23
C LEU A 158 -10.55 5.33 13.11
N ALA A 159 -10.17 6.53 12.70
CA ALA A 159 -9.30 7.42 13.49
C ALA A 159 -9.95 7.79 14.83
N LYS A 160 -11.25 8.09 14.84
CA LYS A 160 -12.02 8.35 16.07
C LYS A 160 -12.06 7.13 16.98
N LEU A 161 -12.25 5.94 16.41
CA LEU A 161 -12.22 4.69 17.17
C LEU A 161 -10.84 4.45 17.81
N CYS A 162 -9.76 4.61 17.03
CA CYS A 162 -8.38 4.56 17.51
C CYS A 162 -8.14 5.52 18.68
N GLN A 163 -8.63 6.76 18.58
CA GLN A 163 -8.55 7.74 19.67
C GLN A 163 -9.32 7.32 20.93
N ASP A 164 -10.54 6.77 20.77
CA ASP A 164 -11.37 6.31 21.89
C ASP A 164 -10.69 5.22 22.73
N TYR A 165 -9.94 4.35 22.06
CA TYR A 165 -9.22 3.24 22.67
C TYR A 165 -7.72 3.49 22.89
N GLN A 166 -7.24 4.69 22.55
CA GLN A 166 -5.83 5.10 22.68
C GLN A 166 -4.83 4.18 21.94
N ILE A 167 -5.23 3.67 20.78
CA ILE A 167 -4.40 2.83 19.91
C ILE A 167 -4.13 3.55 18.57
N PRO A 168 -2.96 3.39 17.93
CA PRO A 168 -2.67 4.03 16.66
C PRO A 168 -3.45 3.44 15.47
N LEU A 169 -3.77 4.31 14.50
CA LEU A 169 -4.17 3.93 13.15
C LEU A 169 -2.94 3.86 12.23
N PHE A 170 -2.67 2.68 11.68
CA PHE A 170 -1.63 2.45 10.67
C PHE A 170 -2.25 2.21 9.30
N VAL A 171 -1.84 2.99 8.30
CA VAL A 171 -2.26 2.84 6.91
C VAL A 171 -1.11 2.34 6.04
N ASP A 172 -1.24 1.12 5.51
CA ASP A 172 -0.41 0.63 4.41
C ASP A 172 -0.75 1.41 3.14
N GLY A 173 0.26 2.06 2.57
CA GLY A 173 0.11 2.83 1.34
C GLY A 173 0.96 2.30 0.19
N ALA A 174 1.10 0.96 0.07
CA ALA A 174 1.80 0.29 -1.03
C ALA A 174 1.43 0.83 -2.42
N ARG A 175 0.16 1.20 -2.58
CA ARG A 175 -0.46 1.70 -3.80
C ARG A 175 -1.08 3.07 -3.62
N LEU A 176 -0.62 3.83 -2.64
CA LEU A 176 -1.28 5.07 -2.21
C LEU A 176 -1.50 6.04 -3.38
N ILE A 177 -0.54 6.13 -4.31
CA ILE A 177 -0.65 6.96 -5.51
C ILE A 177 -1.89 6.65 -6.35
N TYR A 178 -2.21 5.36 -6.51
CA TYR A 178 -3.29 4.87 -7.35
C TYR A 178 -4.64 5.11 -6.68
N GLY A 179 -4.66 5.03 -5.33
CA GLY A 179 -5.83 5.43 -4.57
C GLY A 179 -6.08 6.94 -4.66
N LEU A 180 -5.05 7.75 -4.47
CA LEU A 180 -5.15 9.22 -4.50
C LEU A 180 -5.60 9.76 -5.87
N ALA A 181 -5.20 9.11 -6.96
CA ALA A 181 -5.58 9.52 -8.31
C ALA A 181 -6.91 8.93 -8.81
N SER A 182 -7.54 8.04 -8.03
CA SER A 182 -8.87 7.56 -8.38
C SER A 182 -9.87 8.73 -8.42
N PRO A 183 -10.74 8.80 -9.43
CA PRO A 183 -11.80 9.82 -9.47
C PRO A 183 -12.81 9.70 -8.32
N GLN A 184 -12.88 8.53 -7.68
CA GLN A 184 -13.78 8.27 -6.57
C GLN A 184 -13.17 8.64 -5.20
N ASN A 185 -11.88 9.01 -5.18
CA ASN A 185 -11.18 9.35 -3.96
C ASN A 185 -11.51 10.78 -3.47
N ASP A 186 -11.82 10.91 -2.18
CA ASP A 186 -12.06 12.17 -1.48
C ASP A 186 -11.00 12.47 -0.39
N VAL A 187 -9.92 11.67 -0.34
CA VAL A 187 -8.87 11.76 0.67
C VAL A 187 -7.58 12.34 0.07
N SER A 188 -7.05 13.40 0.65
CA SER A 188 -5.72 13.90 0.31
C SER A 188 -4.63 13.31 1.22
N LEU A 189 -3.36 13.49 0.84
CA LEU A 189 -2.23 13.18 1.71
C LEU A 189 -2.24 13.97 3.03
N ALA A 190 -2.77 15.20 3.02
CA ALA A 190 -2.93 16.00 4.22
C ALA A 190 -4.03 15.45 5.14
N ASP A 191 -5.14 14.97 4.56
CA ASP A 191 -6.19 14.28 5.33
C ASP A 191 -5.64 13.01 5.97
N LEU A 192 -4.86 12.20 5.24
CA LEU A 192 -4.19 11.02 5.81
C LEU A 192 -3.22 11.38 6.93
N ALA A 193 -2.42 12.43 6.77
CA ALA A 193 -1.51 12.88 7.82
C ALA A 193 -2.25 13.39 9.07
N GLN A 194 -3.47 13.92 8.89
CA GLN A 194 -4.34 14.33 9.99
C GLN A 194 -5.00 13.13 10.69
N LEU A 195 -5.37 12.09 9.96
CA LEU A 195 -6.20 10.99 10.48
C LEU A 195 -5.37 9.79 10.97
N ALA A 196 -4.31 9.41 10.26
CA ALA A 196 -3.47 8.27 10.61
C ALA A 196 -2.34 8.68 11.56
N ASP A 197 -1.97 7.78 12.47
CA ASP A 197 -0.80 7.94 13.34
C ASP A 197 0.49 7.64 12.59
N VAL A 198 0.43 6.66 11.72
CA VAL A 198 1.51 6.26 10.83
C VAL A 198 0.91 5.77 9.52
N PHE A 199 1.59 6.09 8.42
CA PHE A 199 1.33 5.47 7.13
C PHE A 199 2.63 5.38 6.35
N TYR A 200 2.64 4.70 5.21
CA TYR A 200 3.78 4.80 4.31
C TYR A 200 3.37 5.17 2.89
N ILE A 201 4.21 5.94 2.21
CA ILE A 201 4.05 6.23 0.80
C ILE A 201 4.82 5.18 0.01
N GLY A 202 4.07 4.36 -0.74
CA GLY A 202 4.60 3.33 -1.60
C GLY A 202 5.45 3.90 -2.73
N GLY A 203 6.71 3.47 -2.85
CA GLY A 203 7.63 3.91 -3.90
C GLY A 203 7.89 2.82 -4.94
N THR A 204 8.06 1.58 -4.48
CA THR A 204 8.43 0.44 -5.34
C THR A 204 7.41 0.19 -6.46
N LYS A 205 6.11 0.23 -6.14
CA LYS A 205 5.04 -0.01 -7.12
C LYS A 205 4.80 1.16 -8.08
N VAL A 206 5.51 2.28 -7.90
CA VAL A 206 5.25 3.54 -8.62
C VAL A 206 6.51 4.04 -9.34
N GLY A 207 7.45 3.13 -9.61
CA GLY A 207 8.61 3.39 -10.45
C GLY A 207 9.93 3.59 -9.70
N LEU A 208 10.00 3.33 -8.40
CA LEU A 208 11.29 3.15 -7.73
C LEU A 208 11.79 1.70 -7.88
N LEU A 209 13.11 1.51 -7.87
CA LEU A 209 13.72 0.16 -7.83
C LEU A 209 13.36 -0.56 -6.53
N LEU A 210 13.39 0.20 -5.44
CA LEU A 210 12.97 -0.21 -4.11
C LEU A 210 12.76 1.05 -3.27
N GLY A 211 11.83 0.99 -2.32
CA GLY A 211 11.75 1.98 -1.27
C GLY A 211 10.33 2.33 -0.87
N GLU A 212 10.11 2.44 0.43
CA GLU A 212 8.87 2.91 1.04
C GLU A 212 9.19 4.02 2.04
N ALA A 213 8.38 5.08 2.06
CA ALA A 213 8.56 6.21 2.97
C ALA A 213 7.56 6.14 4.13
N LEU A 214 8.00 5.64 5.27
CA LEU A 214 7.24 5.67 6.53
C LEU A 214 7.06 7.12 7.00
N VAL A 215 5.85 7.48 7.39
CA VAL A 215 5.48 8.81 7.85
C VAL A 215 4.78 8.71 9.20
N PHE A 216 5.44 9.19 10.24
CA PHE A 216 4.90 9.28 11.61
C PHE A 216 4.37 10.70 11.84
N THR A 217 3.10 10.85 12.19
CA THR A 217 2.39 12.15 12.13
C THR A 217 2.10 12.76 13.50
N LYS A 218 2.15 11.94 14.57
CA LYS A 218 1.74 12.31 15.94
C LYS A 218 2.90 12.39 16.92
N ASN A 219 4.12 12.67 16.45
CA ASN A 219 5.35 12.57 17.25
C ASN A 219 5.52 11.19 17.92
N ASN A 220 5.01 10.16 17.25
CA ASN A 220 4.95 8.76 17.66
C ASN A 220 6.09 7.93 17.05
N LEU A 221 7.14 8.56 16.52
CA LEU A 221 8.32 7.83 16.09
C LEU A 221 8.95 7.14 17.32
N PRO A 222 9.26 5.83 17.25
CA PRO A 222 9.93 5.12 18.33
C PRO A 222 11.23 5.81 18.77
N LYS A 223 11.42 6.02 20.08
CA LYS A 223 12.58 6.76 20.65
C LYS A 223 13.95 6.25 20.20
N ARG A 224 14.05 4.98 19.81
CA ARG A 224 15.29 4.33 19.36
C ARG A 224 15.15 3.73 17.95
N PHE A 225 14.37 4.38 17.09
CA PHE A 225 14.07 3.90 15.74
C PHE A 225 15.31 3.39 14.99
N ASP A 226 16.39 4.19 14.93
CA ASP A 226 17.61 3.83 14.19
C ASP A 226 18.31 2.57 14.73
N THR A 227 18.22 2.33 16.03
CA THR A 227 18.76 1.09 16.65
C THR A 227 17.86 -0.10 16.33
N LEU A 228 16.54 0.08 16.40
CA LEU A 228 15.56 -0.98 16.12
C LEU A 228 15.61 -1.40 14.65
N ILE A 229 15.58 -0.45 13.72
CA ILE A 229 15.66 -0.73 12.28
C ILE A 229 17.01 -1.38 11.91
N LYS A 230 18.11 -1.05 12.62
CA LYS A 230 19.40 -1.73 12.47
C LYS A 230 19.33 -3.18 12.96
N GLN A 231 18.71 -3.44 14.11
CA GLN A 231 18.54 -4.78 14.67
C GLN A 231 17.72 -5.68 13.75
N ARG A 232 16.73 -5.12 13.05
CA ARG A 232 15.87 -5.82 12.10
C ARG A 232 16.46 -5.93 10.68
N GLY A 233 17.72 -5.53 10.48
CA GLY A 233 18.40 -5.65 9.19
C GLY A 233 17.87 -4.73 8.10
N ALA A 234 17.10 -3.70 8.46
CA ALA A 234 16.42 -2.81 7.53
C ALA A 234 17.17 -1.50 7.27
N LEU A 235 18.23 -1.21 8.05
CA LEU A 235 19.03 0.00 7.88
C LEU A 235 20.11 -0.18 6.80
N LEU A 236 19.83 0.32 5.58
CA LEU A 236 20.76 0.24 4.46
C LEU A 236 22.02 1.10 4.70
N ALA A 237 23.20 0.53 4.48
CA ALA A 237 24.46 1.28 4.56
C ALA A 237 24.50 2.42 3.53
N LYS A 238 24.08 2.15 2.29
CA LYS A 238 23.89 3.17 1.24
C LYS A 238 22.44 3.69 1.25
N GLY A 239 22.00 4.24 2.39
CA GLY A 239 20.65 4.80 2.55
C GLY A 239 20.27 5.83 1.48
N ARG A 240 21.26 6.54 0.93
CA ARG A 240 21.13 7.42 -0.23
C ARG A 240 20.37 6.83 -1.43
N VAL A 241 20.41 5.50 -1.60
CA VAL A 241 19.67 4.84 -2.69
C VAL A 241 18.17 5.06 -2.51
N LEU A 242 17.65 5.05 -1.29
CA LEU A 242 16.23 5.32 -1.05
C LEU A 242 15.91 6.80 -1.23
N SER A 243 16.70 7.68 -0.61
CA SER A 243 16.41 9.12 -0.60
C SER A 243 16.54 9.78 -1.97
N VAL A 244 17.54 9.41 -2.77
CA VAL A 244 17.69 9.93 -4.16
C VAL A 244 16.51 9.52 -5.02
N GLN A 245 16.04 8.28 -4.89
CA GLN A 245 14.90 7.77 -5.64
C GLN A 245 13.61 8.53 -5.30
N PHE A 246 13.33 8.72 -4.01
CA PHE A 246 12.17 9.48 -3.57
C PHE A 246 12.25 10.97 -3.94
N GLU A 247 13.43 11.60 -3.83
CA GLU A 247 13.60 12.97 -4.31
C GLU A 247 13.32 13.08 -5.81
N ALA A 248 13.73 12.10 -6.61
CA ALA A 248 13.41 12.07 -8.04
C ALA A 248 11.90 11.88 -8.28
N LEU A 249 11.25 11.01 -7.52
CA LEU A 249 9.82 10.75 -7.62
C LEU A 249 8.96 11.99 -7.33
N PHE A 250 9.35 12.79 -6.34
CA PHE A 250 8.62 14.02 -6.00
C PHE A 250 9.11 15.29 -6.71
N LYS A 251 10.16 15.16 -7.55
CA LYS A 251 10.66 16.26 -8.37
C LYS A 251 9.75 16.46 -9.59
N ASP A 252 9.57 17.73 -9.98
CA ASP A 252 8.87 18.13 -11.21
C ASP A 252 7.48 17.49 -11.39
N ARG A 253 6.79 17.18 -10.28
CA ARG A 253 5.46 16.56 -10.24
C ARG A 253 5.38 15.12 -10.75
N LEU A 254 6.50 14.42 -10.95
CA LEU A 254 6.52 13.06 -11.49
C LEU A 254 5.55 12.09 -10.79
N TYR A 255 5.49 12.11 -9.45
CA TYR A 255 4.51 11.33 -8.68
C TYR A 255 3.07 11.59 -9.17
N LEU A 256 2.67 12.85 -9.33
CA LEU A 256 1.32 13.20 -9.77
C LEU A 256 1.06 12.80 -11.22
N ASP A 257 2.06 12.93 -12.09
CA ASP A 257 1.94 12.58 -13.50
C ASP A 257 1.74 11.07 -13.68
N ILE A 258 2.53 10.24 -12.97
CA ILE A 258 2.34 8.78 -12.90
C ILE A 258 0.93 8.43 -12.42
N ALA A 259 0.44 9.15 -11.41
CA ALA A 259 -0.89 8.93 -10.85
C ALA A 259 -1.99 9.18 -11.89
N GLN A 260 -1.90 10.31 -12.61
CA GLN A 260 -2.88 10.70 -13.63
C GLN A 260 -2.87 9.76 -14.83
N ASP A 261 -1.70 9.40 -15.33
CA ASP A 261 -1.57 8.46 -16.44
C ASP A 261 -2.12 7.09 -16.08
N ASN A 262 -1.80 6.59 -14.89
CA ASN A 262 -2.32 5.31 -14.43
C ASN A 262 -3.83 5.32 -14.22
N ALA A 263 -4.41 6.41 -13.67
CA ALA A 263 -5.85 6.55 -13.54
C ALA A 263 -6.56 6.51 -14.90
N ARG A 264 -6.01 7.19 -15.91
CA ARG A 264 -6.50 7.13 -17.30
C ARG A 264 -6.43 5.70 -17.86
N HIS A 265 -5.29 5.02 -17.69
CA HIS A 265 -5.11 3.65 -18.16
C HIS A 265 -6.04 2.67 -17.46
N SER A 266 -6.26 2.82 -16.15
CA SER A 266 -7.17 1.94 -15.41
C SER A 266 -8.62 2.12 -15.87
N GLN A 267 -9.08 3.37 -16.04
CA GLN A 267 -10.42 3.61 -16.61
C GLN A 267 -10.58 2.97 -17.98
N ARG A 268 -9.56 3.08 -18.83
CA ARG A 268 -9.55 2.47 -20.16
C ARG A 268 -9.56 0.94 -20.08
N LEU A 269 -8.76 0.34 -19.19
CA LEU A 269 -8.79 -1.10 -18.93
C LEU A 269 -10.20 -1.56 -18.50
N THR A 270 -10.81 -0.86 -17.54
CA THR A 270 -12.17 -1.15 -17.08
C THR A 270 -13.20 -1.09 -18.21
N GLN A 271 -13.12 -0.07 -19.07
CA GLN A 271 -13.99 0.05 -20.25
C GLN A 271 -13.81 -1.11 -21.23
N ILE A 272 -12.56 -1.50 -21.52
CA ILE A 272 -12.25 -2.65 -22.39
C ILE A 272 -12.88 -3.92 -21.80
N LEU A 273 -12.69 -4.16 -20.51
CA LEU A 273 -13.22 -5.33 -19.82
C LEU A 273 -14.75 -5.35 -19.81
N HIS A 274 -15.43 -4.22 -19.61
CA HIS A 274 -16.89 -4.16 -19.70
C HIS A 274 -17.44 -4.52 -21.09
N GLN A 275 -16.70 -4.22 -22.17
CA GLN A 275 -17.13 -4.55 -23.53
C GLN A 275 -17.10 -6.05 -23.84
N THR A 276 -16.35 -6.84 -23.06
CA THR A 276 -16.27 -8.30 -23.24
C THR A 276 -17.51 -9.05 -22.73
N GLY A 277 -18.28 -8.44 -21.82
CA GLY A 277 -19.36 -9.10 -21.11
C GLY A 277 -18.91 -10.05 -19.99
N PHE A 278 -17.62 -10.08 -19.62
CA PHE A 278 -17.16 -10.80 -18.43
C PHE A 278 -17.81 -10.24 -17.16
N GLU A 279 -18.12 -11.13 -16.22
CA GLU A 279 -18.61 -10.74 -14.90
C GLU A 279 -17.44 -10.15 -14.10
N PHE A 280 -17.65 -8.99 -13.49
CA PHE A 280 -16.68 -8.42 -12.55
C PHE A 280 -16.87 -9.07 -11.19
N TYR A 281 -15.78 -9.55 -10.61
CA TYR A 281 -15.78 -10.10 -9.26
C TYR A 281 -16.05 -9.01 -8.22
N LEU A 282 -15.49 -7.81 -8.45
CA LEU A 282 -15.71 -6.62 -7.65
C LEU A 282 -15.50 -5.36 -8.49
N ASP A 283 -16.16 -4.27 -8.10
CA ASP A 283 -15.95 -2.95 -8.69
C ASP A 283 -14.77 -2.27 -7.99
N SER A 284 -13.65 -2.18 -8.71
CA SER A 284 -12.42 -1.55 -8.21
C SER A 284 -12.22 -0.19 -8.86
N PRO A 285 -12.15 0.89 -8.08
CA PRO A 285 -11.96 2.24 -8.61
C PRO A 285 -10.48 2.63 -8.82
N THR A 286 -9.54 1.70 -8.64
CA THR A 286 -8.09 1.96 -8.67
C THR A 286 -7.40 1.22 -9.81
N ASN A 287 -6.13 0.85 -9.69
CA ASN A 287 -5.35 0.27 -10.79
C ASN A 287 -5.54 -1.24 -10.98
N GLN A 288 -6.34 -1.91 -10.13
CA GLN A 288 -6.48 -3.38 -10.12
C GLN A 288 -7.92 -3.81 -10.42
N GLN A 289 -8.16 -4.48 -11.55
CA GLN A 289 -9.49 -4.94 -11.95
C GLN A 289 -9.59 -6.47 -11.82
N PHE A 290 -10.77 -6.96 -11.47
CA PHE A 290 -11.00 -8.37 -11.15
C PHE A 290 -12.19 -8.91 -11.94
N ILE A 291 -11.94 -9.90 -12.78
CA ILE A 291 -12.95 -10.50 -13.65
C ILE A 291 -13.07 -12.00 -13.39
N CYS A 292 -14.29 -12.52 -13.48
CA CYS A 292 -14.57 -13.95 -13.43
C CYS A 292 -14.48 -14.56 -14.84
N LEU A 293 -13.68 -15.62 -14.96
CA LEU A 293 -13.47 -16.35 -16.20
C LEU A 293 -13.76 -17.83 -15.97
N SER A 294 -14.30 -18.50 -16.99
CA SER A 294 -14.28 -19.97 -16.99
C SER A 294 -12.84 -20.48 -16.99
N LYS A 295 -12.64 -21.73 -16.59
CA LYS A 295 -11.31 -22.34 -16.60
C LYS A 295 -10.68 -22.33 -18.00
N ASP A 296 -11.48 -22.64 -19.02
CA ASP A 296 -11.05 -22.65 -20.42
C ASP A 296 -10.69 -21.24 -20.91
N GLN A 297 -11.50 -20.23 -20.58
CA GLN A 297 -11.23 -18.83 -20.91
C GLN A 297 -9.91 -18.36 -20.27
N TYR A 298 -9.72 -18.64 -18.97
CA TYR A 298 -8.49 -18.29 -18.26
C TYR A 298 -7.27 -18.98 -18.87
N ASP A 299 -7.38 -20.28 -19.17
CA ASP A 299 -6.28 -21.05 -19.75
C ASP A 299 -5.91 -20.61 -21.18
N GLN A 300 -6.89 -20.16 -21.97
CA GLN A 300 -6.66 -19.57 -23.29
C GLN A 300 -6.01 -18.18 -23.20
N LEU A 301 -6.47 -17.34 -22.26
CA LEU A 301 -6.02 -15.96 -22.13
C LEU A 301 -4.61 -15.84 -21.53
N LYS A 302 -4.27 -16.69 -20.54
CA LYS A 302 -3.01 -16.58 -19.79
C LYS A 302 -1.75 -16.75 -20.64
N GLU A 303 -1.86 -17.33 -21.83
CA GLU A 303 -0.73 -17.48 -22.77
C GLU A 303 -0.35 -16.15 -23.45
N GLN A 304 -1.29 -15.21 -23.52
CA GLN A 304 -1.14 -13.95 -24.27
C GLN A 304 -1.21 -12.71 -23.36
N VAL A 305 -1.99 -12.82 -22.29
CA VAL A 305 -2.19 -11.77 -21.27
C VAL A 305 -1.68 -12.29 -19.95
N GLY A 306 -0.66 -11.60 -19.44
CA GLY A 306 -0.23 -11.74 -18.08
C GLY A 306 -1.32 -11.30 -17.11
N MET A 307 -1.95 -12.26 -16.43
CA MET A 307 -2.96 -12.02 -15.40
C MET A 307 -2.59 -12.79 -14.13
N SER A 308 -2.90 -12.22 -12.97
CA SER A 308 -2.70 -12.91 -11.70
C SER A 308 -3.93 -13.76 -11.36
N TYR A 309 -3.70 -15.02 -10.98
CA TYR A 309 -4.75 -15.86 -10.39
C TYR A 309 -5.06 -15.35 -8.98
N PHE A 310 -6.30 -14.92 -8.76
CA PHE A 310 -6.74 -14.38 -7.48
C PHE A 310 -7.49 -15.41 -6.62
N GLY A 311 -8.07 -16.43 -7.25
CA GLY A 311 -8.82 -17.47 -6.55
C GLY A 311 -9.94 -18.04 -7.40
N LEU A 312 -10.87 -18.71 -6.74
CA LEU A 312 -12.17 -19.08 -7.30
C LEU A 312 -13.25 -18.25 -6.64
N ASP A 313 -14.28 -17.89 -7.41
CA ASP A 313 -15.51 -17.33 -6.85
C ASP A 313 -16.44 -18.44 -6.31
N ASP A 314 -17.59 -18.06 -5.75
CA ASP A 314 -18.58 -18.98 -5.18
C ASP A 314 -19.20 -19.94 -6.21
N LYS A 315 -19.07 -19.63 -7.52
CA LYS A 315 -19.54 -20.45 -8.63
C LYS A 315 -18.44 -21.37 -9.19
N GLY A 316 -17.22 -21.29 -8.64
CA GLY A 316 -16.06 -22.04 -9.11
C GLY A 316 -15.39 -21.47 -10.36
N GLN A 317 -15.70 -20.24 -10.75
CA GLN A 317 -15.02 -19.52 -11.83
C GLN A 317 -13.67 -18.98 -11.35
N VAL A 318 -12.71 -18.87 -12.26
CA VAL A 318 -11.40 -18.28 -11.95
C VAL A 318 -11.54 -16.77 -11.85
N VAL A 319 -11.16 -16.20 -10.71
CA VAL A 319 -11.01 -14.75 -10.57
C VAL A 319 -9.61 -14.38 -11.06
N ALA A 320 -9.56 -13.63 -12.15
CA ALA A 320 -8.32 -13.11 -12.71
C ALA A 320 -8.18 -11.62 -12.36
N ARG A 321 -7.02 -11.24 -11.82
CA ARG A 321 -6.66 -9.85 -11.56
C ARG A 321 -5.76 -9.31 -12.67
N LEU A 322 -6.15 -8.14 -13.18
CA LEU A 322 -5.35 -7.33 -14.10
C LEU A 322 -5.01 -6.01 -13.41
N ALA A 323 -3.74 -5.59 -13.48
CA ALA A 323 -3.28 -4.35 -12.89
C ALA A 323 -2.62 -3.45 -13.95
N THR A 324 -3.03 -2.19 -14.01
CA THR A 324 -2.24 -1.16 -14.68
C THR A 324 -1.12 -0.68 -13.76
N ALA A 325 -0.03 -0.20 -14.34
CA ALA A 325 1.16 0.24 -13.63
C ALA A 325 1.67 1.59 -14.17
N TRP A 326 2.75 2.11 -13.58
CA TRP A 326 3.43 3.30 -14.08
C TRP A 326 4.02 3.13 -15.49
N PHE A 327 4.23 1.88 -15.92
CA PHE A 327 4.78 1.52 -17.23
C PHE A 327 3.75 1.04 -18.24
N THR A 328 2.45 1.00 -17.89
CA THR A 328 1.40 0.61 -18.85
C THR A 328 1.32 1.65 -19.95
N THR A 329 1.26 1.20 -21.20
CA THR A 329 1.14 2.07 -22.38
C THR A 329 -0.23 1.95 -23.05
N ASP A 330 -0.59 2.94 -23.86
CA ASP A 330 -1.79 2.88 -24.70
C ASP A 330 -1.76 1.70 -25.68
N ALA A 331 -0.56 1.30 -26.14
CA ALA A 331 -0.36 0.16 -27.03
C ALA A 331 -0.64 -1.18 -26.34
N ASP A 332 -0.31 -1.32 -25.04
CA ASP A 332 -0.66 -2.51 -24.26
C ASP A 332 -2.18 -2.69 -24.18
N LEU A 333 -2.91 -1.57 -23.98
CA LEU A 333 -4.37 -1.56 -23.92
C LEU A 333 -5.01 -1.79 -25.29
N ASP A 334 -4.47 -1.20 -26.37
CA ASP A 334 -4.90 -1.46 -27.75
C ASP A 334 -4.79 -2.96 -28.09
N GLN A 335 -3.65 -3.57 -27.75
CA GLN A 335 -3.41 -4.98 -28.01
C GLN A 335 -4.37 -5.86 -27.20
N LEU A 336 -4.66 -5.50 -25.94
CA LEU A 336 -5.60 -6.23 -25.09
C LEU A 336 -7.02 -6.14 -25.66
N GLU A 337 -7.47 -4.94 -26.04
CA GLU A 337 -8.80 -4.71 -26.61
C GLU A 337 -9.00 -5.53 -27.90
N ASN A 338 -8.00 -5.54 -28.79
CA ASN A 338 -8.06 -6.31 -30.03
C ASN A 338 -8.11 -7.82 -29.77
N LEU A 339 -7.33 -8.32 -28.80
CA LEU A 339 -7.36 -9.73 -28.42
C LEU A 339 -8.72 -10.12 -27.86
N LEU A 340 -9.26 -9.34 -26.94
CA LEU A 340 -10.53 -9.65 -26.28
C LEU A 340 -11.73 -9.57 -27.22
N ARG A 341 -11.69 -8.72 -28.26
CA ARG A 341 -12.72 -8.67 -29.32
C ARG A 341 -12.71 -9.88 -30.25
N SER A 342 -11.62 -10.65 -30.27
CA SER A 342 -11.47 -11.83 -31.13
C SER A 342 -11.92 -13.14 -30.48
N LEU A 343 -12.20 -13.10 -29.16
CA LEU A 343 -12.81 -14.17 -28.37
C LEU A 343 -14.33 -14.11 -28.49
#